data_AF-A0AAU9EPG8-F1
#
_entry.id   AF-A0AAU9EPG8-F1
#
_cell.length_a   1.000
_cell.length_b   1.000
_cell.length_c   1.000
_cell.angle_alpha   90.00
_cell.angle_beta   90.00
_cell.angle_gamma   90.00
#
_symmetry.space_group_name_H-M   'P 1'
#
loop_
_entity.id
_entity.type
_entity.pdbx_description
1 polymer ?
#
loop_
_entity_poly.entity_id
_entity_poly.type
_entity_poly.pdbx_seq_one_letter_code
_entity_poly.pdbx_strand_id
1 'polypeptide(L)'
;MTLIDHAILGASLLAVLLVGLWAGRGVTKLEHFSVAGREFGAWVVFATLSASFIGGGFTMGNAEKVFLVGIVNIFALWGFSLKEVLVATVIAPRMQRFPDAISVGGIMGQAYGKPGRMVTGVFGVMLCAGIMGAQVGAMGYVFNLFLGLDYLVGILIGCSIAIAYSTVGGMRAVVFTDILQFLILGVGIPLTLFLGLDLAGGWRAVADKVPADHLTLLGEMGPWAFISLFLTFLLGETLVPPYVQRLMIGRSAGHTARGTLWSGLFSVPFFAISGAIGLVALTMAPDLDPNLALPYLVQQALPVGLRGLVVAGIIAVVMSSADSFLNGAAVCLTSDVVLPAMRNPLSERGQLRLAKGANLITGILAIVFAISIKSVLGILLYAYNFWAPVILPPLVAAFFGTRAGAGVFLAAAAAGLGGTVLWNVGLGAPGGVDGLIIGVGCNALVFWLGKFLSRAPA
;
A
#
# COMPACT_ATOMS: atom_id res chain seq x y z
N MET A 1 -6.24 -28.10 -4.98
CA MET A 1 -6.32 -27.61 -6.38
C MET A 1 -6.07 -28.77 -7.33
N THR A 2 -6.62 -28.74 -8.55
CA THR A 2 -6.38 -29.82 -9.55
C THR A 2 -5.03 -29.64 -10.26
N LEU A 3 -4.56 -30.63 -11.02
CA LEU A 3 -3.34 -30.50 -11.83
C LEU A 3 -3.45 -29.37 -12.85
N ILE A 4 -4.63 -29.18 -13.45
CA ILE A 4 -4.91 -28.10 -14.40
C ILE A 4 -4.73 -26.73 -13.73
N ASP A 5 -5.25 -26.59 -12.50
CA ASP A 5 -5.10 -25.34 -11.75
C ASP A 5 -3.63 -25.03 -11.44
N HIS A 6 -2.84 -26.04 -11.02
CA HIS A 6 -1.40 -25.85 -10.76
C HIS A 6 -0.62 -25.51 -12.04
N ALA A 7 -0.95 -26.13 -13.17
CA ALA A 7 -0.33 -25.84 -14.46
C ALA A 7 -0.61 -24.39 -14.90
N ILE A 8 -1.87 -23.94 -14.80
CA ILE A 8 -2.24 -22.55 -15.11
C ILE A 8 -1.59 -21.58 -14.14
N LEU A 9 -1.51 -21.93 -12.86
CA LEU A 9 -0.82 -21.12 -11.85
C LEU A 9 0.65 -20.94 -12.21
N GLY A 10 1.37 -22.04 -12.47
CA GLY A 10 2.78 -22.00 -12.86
C GLY A 10 3.01 -21.21 -14.14
N ALA A 11 2.19 -21.44 -15.17
CA ALA A 11 2.29 -20.71 -16.44
C ALA A 11 2.03 -19.21 -16.29
N SER A 12 1.04 -18.82 -15.47
CA SER A 12 0.70 -17.42 -15.23
C SER A 12 1.79 -16.68 -14.46
N LEU A 13 2.35 -17.29 -13.41
CA LEU A 13 3.48 -16.73 -12.66
C LEU A 13 4.73 -16.62 -13.54
N LEU A 14 5.00 -17.63 -14.38
CA LEU A 14 6.09 -17.58 -15.33
C LEU A 14 5.90 -16.45 -16.36
N ALA A 15 4.68 -16.25 -16.87
CA ALA A 15 4.38 -15.16 -17.80
C ALA A 15 4.66 -13.79 -17.16
N VAL A 16 4.16 -13.56 -15.94
CA VAL A 16 4.43 -12.33 -15.17
C VAL A 16 5.93 -12.11 -14.99
N LEU A 17 6.67 -13.16 -14.58
CA LEU A 17 8.11 -13.11 -14.41
C LEU A 17 8.83 -12.73 -15.71
N LEU A 18 8.47 -13.37 -16.83
CA LEU A 18 9.09 -13.11 -18.13
C LEU A 18 8.82 -11.69 -18.62
N VAL A 19 7.60 -11.18 -18.46
CA VAL A 19 7.24 -9.79 -18.79
C VAL A 19 8.07 -8.82 -17.95
N GLY A 20 8.17 -9.06 -16.64
CA GLY A 20 8.97 -8.25 -15.74
C GLY A 20 10.46 -8.21 -16.09
N LEU A 21 11.05 -9.40 -16.32
CA LEU A 21 12.46 -9.53 -16.72
C LEU A 21 12.73 -8.87 -18.07
N TRP A 22 11.79 -8.93 -19.02
CA TRP A 22 11.89 -8.27 -20.31
C TRP A 22 11.79 -6.74 -20.18
N ALA A 23 10.79 -6.24 -19.43
CA ALA A 23 10.55 -4.82 -19.25
C ALA A 23 11.66 -4.12 -18.43
N GLY A 24 12.32 -4.87 -17.53
CA GLY A 24 13.47 -4.39 -16.75
C GLY A 24 14.81 -4.39 -17.49
N ARG A 25 14.89 -4.91 -18.73
CA ARG A 25 16.16 -4.92 -19.47
C ARG A 25 16.63 -3.50 -19.76
N GLY A 26 17.93 -3.27 -19.60
CA GLY A 26 18.56 -1.99 -19.94
C GLY A 26 18.43 -0.89 -18.88
N VAL A 27 17.90 -1.18 -17.68
CA VAL A 27 17.89 -0.21 -16.57
C VAL A 27 19.30 -0.06 -15.99
N THR A 28 19.95 1.06 -16.29
CA THR A 28 21.32 1.36 -15.85
C THR A 28 21.43 2.59 -14.95
N LYS A 29 20.43 3.48 -14.95
CA LYS A 29 20.40 4.73 -14.17
C LYS A 29 19.34 4.69 -13.08
N LEU A 30 19.62 5.37 -11.96
CA LEU A 30 18.71 5.45 -10.81
C LEU A 30 17.40 6.15 -11.16
N GLU A 31 17.39 7.18 -12.02
CA GLU A 31 16.17 7.84 -12.46
C GLU A 31 15.23 6.87 -13.20
N HIS A 32 15.75 6.07 -14.14
CA HIS A 32 14.96 5.06 -14.85
C HIS A 32 14.48 3.95 -13.90
N PHE A 33 15.29 3.61 -12.89
CA PHE A 33 14.89 2.68 -11.84
C PHE A 33 13.72 3.24 -10.99
N SER A 34 13.72 4.53 -10.67
CA SER A 34 12.74 5.15 -9.78
C SER A 34 11.44 5.60 -10.46
N VAL A 35 11.52 6.23 -11.64
CA VAL A 35 10.36 6.88 -12.29
C VAL A 35 10.15 6.46 -13.75
N ALA A 36 10.89 5.45 -14.23
CA ALA A 36 10.73 4.86 -15.56
C ALA A 36 10.73 5.87 -16.72
N GLY A 37 11.50 6.97 -16.60
CA GLY A 37 11.64 7.96 -17.68
C GLY A 37 10.42 8.86 -17.92
N ARG A 38 9.38 8.80 -17.09
CA ARG A 38 8.21 9.71 -17.10
C ARG A 38 7.40 9.68 -18.41
N GLU A 39 7.21 8.51 -19.02
CA GLU A 39 6.61 8.38 -20.35
C GLU A 39 5.13 7.96 -20.35
N PHE A 40 4.54 7.66 -19.19
CA PHE A 40 3.26 6.96 -19.15
C PHE A 40 2.02 7.85 -19.26
N GLY A 41 1.00 7.34 -19.95
CA GLY A 41 -0.32 7.96 -20.07
C GLY A 41 -1.24 7.64 -18.89
N ALA A 42 -2.40 8.30 -18.84
CA ALA A 42 -3.36 8.21 -17.74
C ALA A 42 -3.85 6.78 -17.47
N TRP A 43 -4.02 5.96 -18.52
CA TRP A 43 -4.46 4.57 -18.39
C TRP A 43 -3.44 3.69 -17.66
N VAL A 44 -2.15 3.90 -17.95
CA VAL A 44 -1.07 3.16 -17.29
C VAL A 44 -0.95 3.60 -15.83
N VAL A 45 -1.02 4.92 -15.56
CA VAL A 45 -1.05 5.47 -14.19
C VAL A 45 -2.23 4.91 -13.39
N PHE A 46 -3.41 4.83 -14.00
CA PHE A 46 -4.60 4.22 -13.41
C PHE A 46 -4.34 2.75 -13.04
N ALA A 47 -3.94 1.93 -14.01
CA ALA A 47 -3.75 0.50 -13.80
C ALA A 47 -2.67 0.19 -12.74
N THR A 48 -1.55 0.91 -12.76
CA THR A 48 -0.46 0.68 -11.78
C THR A 48 -0.81 1.17 -10.37
N LEU A 49 -1.51 2.30 -10.23
CA LEU A 49 -2.01 2.74 -8.92
C LEU A 49 -3.06 1.76 -8.37
N SER A 50 -3.97 1.30 -9.23
CA SER A 50 -4.99 0.33 -8.85
C SER A 50 -4.40 -1.02 -8.47
N ALA A 51 -3.48 -1.58 -9.27
CA ALA A 51 -2.77 -2.81 -8.93
C ALA A 51 -2.07 -2.71 -7.57
N SER A 52 -1.48 -1.55 -7.26
CA SER A 52 -0.74 -1.35 -6.01
C SER A 52 -1.60 -1.53 -4.76
N PHE A 53 -2.86 -1.05 -4.77
CA PHE A 53 -3.76 -1.22 -3.63
C PHE A 53 -4.57 -2.51 -3.68
N ILE A 54 -4.79 -3.11 -4.86
CA ILE A 54 -5.43 -4.44 -4.98
C ILE A 54 -4.58 -5.55 -4.30
N GLY A 55 -3.38 -5.25 -3.82
CA GLY A 55 -2.55 -6.13 -3.00
C GLY A 55 -3.23 -6.80 -1.79
N GLY A 56 -2.44 -7.62 -1.09
CA GLY A 56 -2.88 -8.43 0.05
C GLY A 56 -3.51 -7.61 1.18
N GLY A 57 -2.99 -6.40 1.42
CA GLY A 57 -3.52 -5.46 2.41
C GLY A 57 -5.00 -5.13 2.23
N PHE A 58 -5.38 -4.45 1.13
CA PHE A 58 -6.76 -3.97 0.95
C PHE A 58 -7.70 -4.98 0.29
N THR A 59 -7.19 -6.06 -0.30
CA THR A 59 -8.07 -7.12 -0.84
C THR A 59 -8.30 -8.21 0.20
N MET A 60 -7.24 -8.88 0.66
CA MET A 60 -7.38 -9.95 1.66
C MET A 60 -7.67 -9.38 3.06
N GLY A 61 -6.98 -8.32 3.48
CA GLY A 61 -7.22 -7.70 4.78
C GLY A 61 -8.60 -7.04 4.90
N ASN A 62 -9.19 -6.56 3.80
CA ASN A 62 -10.58 -6.09 3.82
C ASN A 62 -11.58 -7.25 3.98
N ALA A 63 -11.39 -8.35 3.24
CA ALA A 63 -12.21 -9.55 3.41
C ALA A 63 -12.11 -10.10 4.85
N GLU A 64 -10.89 -10.13 5.43
CA GLU A 64 -10.64 -10.49 6.83
C GLU A 64 -11.44 -9.62 7.79
N LYS A 65 -11.40 -8.29 7.64
CA LYS A 65 -12.12 -7.39 8.56
C LYS A 65 -13.62 -7.43 8.37
N VAL A 66 -14.12 -7.54 7.15
CA VAL A 66 -15.57 -7.64 6.94
C VAL A 66 -16.12 -8.97 7.46
N PHE A 67 -15.34 -10.04 7.39
CA PHE A 67 -15.67 -11.30 8.07
C PHE A 67 -15.81 -11.08 9.60
N LEU A 68 -14.89 -10.33 10.20
CA LEU A 68 -14.87 -10.10 11.65
C LEU A 68 -15.92 -9.10 12.15
N VAL A 69 -16.05 -7.94 11.49
CA VAL A 69 -16.82 -6.79 12.00
C VAL A 69 -17.88 -6.27 11.02
N GLY A 70 -18.03 -6.89 9.85
CA GLY A 70 -19.04 -6.53 8.87
C GLY A 70 -18.71 -5.34 7.98
N ILE A 71 -19.74 -4.81 7.33
CA ILE A 71 -19.62 -3.82 6.25
C ILE A 71 -19.04 -2.48 6.69
N VAL A 72 -19.00 -2.19 8.00
CA VAL A 72 -18.38 -0.99 8.56
C VAL A 72 -16.96 -0.77 8.03
N ASN A 73 -16.18 -1.85 7.83
CA ASN A 73 -14.82 -1.74 7.30
C ASN A 73 -14.78 -1.31 5.83
N ILE A 74 -15.79 -1.66 5.01
CA ILE A 74 -15.91 -1.21 3.62
C ILE A 74 -16.06 0.32 3.59
N PHE A 75 -16.97 0.85 4.41
CA PHE A 75 -17.21 2.28 4.50
C PHE A 75 -16.01 3.03 5.06
N ALA A 76 -15.33 2.48 6.08
CA ALA A 76 -14.11 3.06 6.59
C ALA A 76 -13.01 3.10 5.52
N LEU A 77 -12.86 2.04 4.71
CA LEU A 77 -11.90 1.98 3.61
C LEU A 77 -12.18 2.98 2.49
N TRP A 78 -13.40 3.46 2.33
CA TRP A 78 -13.65 4.56 1.40
C TRP A 78 -12.95 5.87 1.81
N GLY A 79 -12.41 5.97 3.02
CA GLY A 79 -11.42 6.99 3.37
C GLY A 79 -10.20 6.96 2.44
N PHE A 80 -9.71 5.76 2.09
CA PHE A 80 -8.67 5.60 1.06
C PHE A 80 -9.17 6.09 -0.31
N SER A 81 -10.38 5.71 -0.73
CA SER A 81 -10.90 6.13 -2.03
C SER A 81 -11.01 7.66 -2.13
N LEU A 82 -11.51 8.30 -1.06
CA LEU A 82 -11.57 9.75 -0.96
C LEU A 82 -10.18 10.37 -1.02
N LYS A 83 -9.19 9.81 -0.32
CA LYS A 83 -7.80 10.28 -0.36
C LYS A 83 -7.28 10.30 -1.79
N GLU A 84 -7.56 9.28 -2.60
CA GLU A 84 -6.99 9.12 -3.94
C GLU A 84 -7.61 10.16 -4.89
N VAL A 85 -8.91 10.42 -4.74
CA VAL A 85 -9.61 11.52 -5.43
C VAL A 85 -9.04 12.89 -5.02
N LEU A 86 -8.75 13.10 -3.73
CA LEU A 86 -8.13 14.33 -3.24
C LEU A 86 -6.71 14.51 -3.78
N VAL A 87 -5.90 13.45 -3.79
CA VAL A 87 -4.55 13.46 -4.38
C VAL A 87 -4.63 13.78 -5.87
N ALA A 88 -5.56 13.16 -6.61
CA ALA A 88 -5.75 13.42 -8.04
C ALA A 88 -6.12 14.88 -8.36
N THR A 89 -7.01 15.48 -7.57
CA THR A 89 -7.56 16.82 -7.82
C THR A 89 -6.69 17.93 -7.24
N VAL A 90 -6.03 17.68 -6.10
CA VAL A 90 -5.29 18.71 -5.36
C VAL A 90 -3.78 18.57 -5.54
N ILE A 91 -3.22 17.37 -5.39
CA ILE A 91 -1.76 17.18 -5.32
C ILE A 91 -1.15 16.90 -6.70
N ALA A 92 -1.73 16.00 -7.48
CA ALA A 92 -1.20 15.60 -8.79
C ALA A 92 -0.96 16.79 -9.74
N PRO A 93 -1.85 17.81 -9.83
CA PRO A 93 -1.58 19.00 -10.64
C PRO A 93 -0.39 19.83 -10.14
N ARG A 94 -0.09 19.77 -8.84
CA ARG A 94 1.01 20.51 -8.18
C ARG A 94 2.35 19.79 -8.24
N MET A 95 2.40 18.55 -8.72
CA MET A 95 3.65 17.79 -8.90
C MET A 95 4.68 18.52 -9.78
N GLN A 96 4.23 19.40 -10.68
CA GLN A 96 5.11 20.22 -11.53
C GLN A 96 6.05 21.14 -10.73
N ARG A 97 5.78 21.40 -9.45
CA ARG A 97 6.68 22.14 -8.55
C ARG A 97 7.99 21.41 -8.24
N PHE A 98 8.02 20.10 -8.47
CA PHE A 98 9.16 19.23 -8.17
C PHE A 98 9.54 18.40 -9.41
N PRO A 99 9.91 19.03 -10.54
CA PRO A 99 10.13 18.32 -11.81
C PRO A 99 11.30 17.32 -11.74
N ASP A 100 12.32 17.62 -10.94
CA ASP A 100 13.53 16.80 -10.80
C ASP A 100 13.48 15.80 -9.63
N ALA A 101 12.37 15.79 -8.87
CA ALA A 101 12.23 14.86 -7.76
C ALA A 101 12.07 13.43 -8.29
N ILE A 102 12.81 12.50 -7.69
CA ILE A 102 12.70 11.05 -7.92
C ILE A 102 12.24 10.29 -6.67
N SER A 103 12.09 11.02 -5.55
CA SER A 103 11.75 10.49 -4.23
C SER A 103 10.97 11.52 -3.42
N VAL A 104 10.20 11.06 -2.42
CA VAL A 104 9.49 11.95 -1.50
C VAL A 104 10.46 12.75 -0.64
N GLY A 105 11.58 12.14 -0.20
CA GLY A 105 12.61 12.88 0.51
C GLY A 105 13.27 13.95 -0.35
N GLY A 106 13.34 13.78 -1.67
CA GLY A 106 13.78 14.83 -2.60
C GLY A 106 12.88 16.07 -2.54
N ILE A 107 11.56 15.87 -2.55
CA ILE A 107 10.55 16.93 -2.38
C ILE A 107 10.74 17.63 -1.03
N MET A 108 10.81 16.84 0.04
CA MET A 108 10.99 17.33 1.41
C MET A 108 12.34 18.04 1.62
N GLY A 109 13.37 17.62 0.89
CA GLY A 109 14.69 18.24 0.90
C GLY A 109 14.69 19.64 0.29
N GLN A 110 13.93 19.85 -0.78
CA GLN A 110 13.76 21.17 -1.38
C GLN A 110 12.96 22.12 -0.48
N ALA A 111 12.02 21.59 0.32
CA ALA A 111 11.17 22.39 1.21
C ALA A 111 11.78 22.67 2.59
N TYR A 112 12.53 21.71 3.15
CA TYR A 112 12.97 21.70 4.56
C TYR A 112 14.46 21.34 4.75
N GLY A 113 15.23 21.28 3.66
CA GLY A 113 16.66 21.00 3.68
C GLY A 113 17.02 19.54 3.96
N LYS A 114 18.31 19.29 4.19
CA LYS A 114 18.87 17.94 4.40
C LYS A 114 18.14 17.13 5.50
N PRO A 115 17.79 17.71 6.67
CA PRO A 115 17.04 16.98 7.70
C PRO A 115 15.66 16.53 7.21
N GLY A 116 14.93 17.39 6.48
CA GLY A 116 13.65 17.04 5.85
C GLY A 116 13.75 15.83 4.93
N ARG A 117 14.79 15.82 4.08
CA ARG A 117 15.08 14.68 3.19
C ARG A 117 15.35 13.39 3.96
N MET A 118 16.29 13.43 4.90
CA MET A 118 16.75 12.22 5.60
C MET A 118 15.67 11.60 6.50
N VAL A 119 14.95 12.42 7.28
CA VAL A 119 13.86 11.93 8.13
C VAL A 119 12.76 11.30 7.29
N THR A 120 12.37 11.95 6.19
CA THR A 120 11.39 11.39 5.24
C THR A 120 11.86 10.05 4.67
N GLY A 121 13.15 9.94 4.33
CA GLY A 121 13.74 8.69 3.86
C GLY A 121 13.66 7.56 4.90
N VAL A 122 14.06 7.82 6.15
CA VAL A 122 14.03 6.81 7.23
C VAL A 122 12.60 6.33 7.51
N PHE A 123 11.67 7.26 7.72
CA PHE A 123 10.27 6.90 7.99
C PHE A 123 9.58 6.29 6.77
N GLY A 124 9.98 6.68 5.55
CA GLY A 124 9.55 6.04 4.31
C GLY A 124 9.98 4.58 4.21
N VAL A 125 11.21 4.23 4.61
CA VAL A 125 11.69 2.84 4.69
C VAL A 125 10.87 2.04 5.71
N MET A 126 10.64 2.59 6.90
CA MET A 126 9.88 1.91 7.97
C MET A 126 8.44 1.60 7.56
N LEU A 127 7.76 2.60 6.99
CA LEU A 127 6.42 2.42 6.41
C LEU A 127 6.43 1.34 5.33
N CYS A 128 7.34 1.44 4.37
CA CYS A 128 7.39 0.50 3.24
C CYS A 128 7.68 -0.93 3.71
N ALA A 129 8.55 -1.10 4.71
CA ALA A 129 8.80 -2.40 5.34
C ALA A 129 7.54 -2.95 6.02
N GLY A 130 6.80 -2.12 6.75
CA GLY A 130 5.53 -2.51 7.35
C GLY A 130 4.50 -2.97 6.32
N ILE A 131 4.25 -2.17 5.29
CA ILE A 131 3.27 -2.53 4.25
C ILE A 131 3.73 -3.74 3.44
N MET A 132 5.03 -3.86 3.14
CA MET A 132 5.60 -5.09 2.57
C MET A 132 5.37 -6.31 3.47
N GLY A 133 5.46 -6.13 4.80
CA GLY A 133 5.14 -7.16 5.80
C GLY A 133 3.72 -7.69 5.63
N ALA A 134 2.74 -6.82 5.41
CA ALA A 134 1.37 -7.23 5.14
C ALA A 134 1.23 -8.03 3.84
N GLN A 135 1.98 -7.65 2.80
CA GLN A 135 1.97 -8.40 1.53
C GLN A 135 2.55 -9.80 1.71
N VAL A 136 3.72 -9.94 2.35
CA VAL A 136 4.33 -11.27 2.57
C VAL A 136 3.53 -12.12 3.56
N GLY A 137 2.86 -11.51 4.54
CA GLY A 137 1.89 -12.19 5.41
C GLY A 137 0.70 -12.74 4.61
N ALA A 138 0.11 -11.94 3.72
CA ALA A 138 -0.93 -12.40 2.82
C ALA A 138 -0.46 -13.56 1.92
N MET A 139 0.79 -13.50 1.39
CA MET A 139 1.37 -14.63 0.64
C MET A 139 1.50 -15.88 1.49
N GLY A 140 1.87 -15.76 2.78
CA GLY A 140 1.92 -16.88 3.71
C GLY A 140 0.59 -17.63 3.78
N TYR A 141 -0.53 -16.92 3.91
CA TYR A 141 -1.88 -17.50 3.92
C TYR A 141 -2.26 -18.15 2.58
N VAL A 142 -1.95 -17.50 1.46
CA VAL A 142 -2.23 -18.03 0.12
C VAL A 142 -1.44 -19.32 -0.13
N PHE A 143 -0.14 -19.34 0.16
CA PHE A 143 0.70 -20.51 -0.01
C PHE A 143 0.31 -21.64 0.94
N ASN A 144 -0.10 -21.32 2.16
CA ASN A 144 -0.62 -22.32 3.08
C ASN A 144 -1.87 -23.01 2.53
N LEU A 145 -2.89 -22.25 2.12
CA LEU A 145 -4.15 -22.83 1.66
C LEU A 145 -4.01 -23.59 0.33
N PHE A 146 -3.26 -23.06 -0.62
CA PHE A 146 -3.23 -23.59 -1.98
C PHE A 146 -2.09 -24.56 -2.24
N LEU A 147 -0.96 -24.42 -1.54
CA LEU A 147 0.24 -25.24 -1.73
C LEU A 147 0.55 -26.13 -0.51
N GLY A 148 -0.19 -25.99 0.59
CA GLY A 148 0.02 -26.79 1.81
C GLY A 148 1.31 -26.47 2.55
N LEU A 149 1.93 -25.31 2.28
CA LEU A 149 3.16 -24.88 2.93
C LEU A 149 2.87 -24.33 4.33
N ASP A 150 3.78 -24.53 5.27
CA ASP A 150 3.70 -23.84 6.56
C ASP A 150 3.66 -22.31 6.36
N TYR A 151 2.90 -21.59 7.20
CA TYR A 151 2.71 -20.14 7.08
C TYR A 151 4.04 -19.37 7.08
N LEU A 152 4.95 -19.70 7.98
CA LEU A 152 6.26 -19.05 8.06
C LEU A 152 7.11 -19.37 6.83
N VAL A 153 7.09 -20.63 6.39
CA VAL A 153 7.76 -21.04 5.14
C VAL A 153 7.19 -20.26 3.95
N GLY A 154 5.88 -20.06 3.92
CA GLY A 154 5.18 -19.27 2.91
C GLY A 154 5.63 -17.80 2.90
N ILE A 155 5.75 -17.17 4.08
CA ILE A 155 6.29 -15.81 4.22
C ILE A 155 7.73 -15.74 3.69
N LEU A 156 8.59 -16.67 4.10
CA LEU A 156 10.01 -16.68 3.71
C LEU A 156 10.18 -16.84 2.20
N ILE A 157 9.41 -17.75 1.57
CA ILE A 157 9.41 -17.94 0.12
C ILE A 157 8.87 -16.69 -0.58
N GLY A 158 7.72 -16.17 -0.15
CA GLY A 158 7.11 -14.99 -0.76
C GLY A 158 8.01 -13.75 -0.69
N CYS A 159 8.64 -13.51 0.48
CA CYS A 159 9.60 -12.43 0.66
C CYS A 159 10.84 -12.62 -0.23
N SER A 160 11.39 -13.84 -0.30
CA SER A 160 12.55 -14.14 -1.13
C SER A 160 12.26 -13.90 -2.62
N ILE A 161 11.07 -14.31 -3.09
CA ILE A 161 10.63 -14.07 -4.48
C ILE A 161 10.50 -12.56 -4.74
N ALA A 162 9.82 -11.82 -3.86
CA ALA A 162 9.66 -10.37 -4.01
C ALA A 162 11.00 -9.62 -4.05
N ILE A 163 11.94 -9.96 -3.16
CA ILE A 163 13.29 -9.39 -3.17
C ILE A 163 14.00 -9.73 -4.47
N ALA A 164 14.01 -10.99 -4.89
CA ALA A 164 14.74 -11.42 -6.09
C ALA A 164 14.25 -10.70 -7.35
N TYR A 165 12.94 -10.50 -7.45
CA TYR A 165 12.29 -9.88 -8.60
C TYR A 165 12.44 -8.35 -8.61
N SER A 166 12.11 -7.67 -7.50
CA SER A 166 12.18 -6.20 -7.37
C SER A 166 13.60 -5.65 -7.62
N THR A 167 14.62 -6.43 -7.27
CA THR A 167 16.05 -6.09 -7.38
C THR A 167 16.55 -5.99 -8.83
N VAL A 168 15.82 -6.51 -9.81
CA VAL A 168 16.23 -6.56 -11.23
C VAL A 168 15.45 -5.58 -12.10
N GLY A 169 14.16 -5.37 -11.83
CA GLY A 169 13.24 -4.77 -12.80
C GLY A 169 13.07 -3.24 -12.77
N GLY A 170 13.21 -2.61 -11.59
CA GLY A 170 12.89 -1.19 -11.39
C GLY A 170 11.42 -0.84 -11.72
N MET A 171 11.09 0.45 -11.67
CA MET A 171 9.71 0.95 -11.83
C MET A 171 9.07 0.52 -13.17
N ARG A 172 9.84 0.40 -14.25
CA ARG A 172 9.29 -0.04 -15.55
C ARG A 172 8.78 -1.48 -15.48
N ALA A 173 9.55 -2.42 -14.93
CA ALA A 173 9.09 -3.79 -14.79
C ALA A 173 7.82 -3.88 -13.94
N VAL A 174 7.78 -3.12 -12.82
CA VAL A 174 6.60 -3.01 -11.95
C VAL A 174 5.38 -2.57 -12.75
N VAL A 175 5.47 -1.47 -13.50
CA VAL A 175 4.34 -0.96 -14.31
C VAL A 175 3.79 -2.00 -15.28
N PHE A 176 4.65 -2.73 -16.00
CA PHE A 176 4.19 -3.71 -16.97
C PHE A 176 3.54 -4.93 -16.32
N THR A 177 4.07 -5.41 -15.20
CA THR A 177 3.43 -6.49 -14.45
C THR A 177 2.12 -6.07 -13.80
N ASP A 178 2.05 -4.82 -13.31
CA ASP A 178 0.83 -4.27 -12.72
C ASP A 178 -0.33 -4.26 -13.71
N ILE A 179 -0.10 -3.87 -14.97
CA ILE A 179 -1.16 -3.83 -15.99
C ILE A 179 -1.76 -5.23 -16.21
N LEU A 180 -0.90 -6.25 -16.35
CA LEU A 180 -1.36 -7.62 -16.57
C LEU A 180 -2.19 -8.12 -15.39
N GLN A 181 -1.72 -7.85 -14.16
CA GLN A 181 -2.37 -8.30 -12.93
C GLN A 181 -3.67 -7.55 -12.64
N PHE A 182 -3.69 -6.24 -12.91
CA PHE A 182 -4.88 -5.41 -12.79
C PHE A 182 -6.02 -5.93 -13.65
N LEU A 183 -5.73 -6.35 -14.89
CA LEU A 183 -6.75 -6.94 -15.77
C LEU A 183 -7.27 -8.28 -15.24
N ILE A 184 -6.37 -9.14 -14.74
CA ILE A 184 -6.75 -10.46 -14.20
C ILE A 184 -7.66 -10.29 -12.97
N LEU A 185 -7.27 -9.44 -12.01
CA LEU A 185 -8.00 -9.32 -10.75
C LEU A 185 -9.16 -8.34 -10.78
N GLY A 186 -9.10 -7.33 -11.66
CA GLY A 186 -10.24 -6.46 -11.93
C GLY A 186 -11.48 -7.21 -12.41
N VAL A 187 -11.30 -8.42 -12.98
CA VAL A 187 -12.40 -9.34 -13.34
C VAL A 187 -12.50 -10.51 -12.38
N GLY A 188 -11.38 -11.11 -11.98
CA GLY A 188 -11.35 -12.32 -11.15
C GLY A 188 -11.97 -12.15 -9.77
N ILE A 189 -11.75 -11.02 -9.10
CA ILE A 189 -12.30 -10.76 -7.77
C ILE A 189 -13.82 -10.54 -7.82
N PRO A 190 -14.38 -9.67 -8.71
CA PRO A 190 -15.83 -9.59 -8.89
C PRO A 190 -16.48 -10.92 -9.27
N LEU A 191 -15.84 -11.71 -10.14
CA LEU A 191 -16.35 -13.02 -10.54
C LEU A 191 -16.36 -14.02 -9.38
N THR A 192 -15.34 -13.98 -8.51
CA THR A 192 -15.30 -14.78 -7.28
C THR A 192 -16.47 -14.44 -6.36
N LEU A 193 -16.76 -13.16 -6.16
CA LEU A 193 -17.92 -12.74 -5.36
C LEU A 193 -19.22 -13.21 -6.00
N PHE A 194 -19.38 -13.01 -7.32
CA PHE A 194 -20.60 -13.38 -8.03
C PHE A 194 -20.92 -14.87 -7.90
N LEU A 195 -19.95 -15.74 -8.18
CA LEU A 195 -20.12 -17.20 -8.07
C LEU A 195 -20.23 -17.66 -6.60
N GLY A 196 -19.46 -17.03 -5.70
CA GLY A 196 -19.52 -17.36 -4.27
C GLY A 196 -20.87 -17.01 -3.64
N LEU A 197 -21.46 -15.89 -4.06
CA LEU A 197 -22.78 -15.47 -3.62
C LEU A 197 -23.87 -16.44 -4.09
N ASP A 198 -23.77 -16.93 -5.33
CA ASP A 198 -24.67 -17.97 -5.86
C ASP A 198 -24.61 -19.25 -5.02
N LEU A 199 -23.39 -19.72 -4.70
CA LEU A 199 -23.17 -20.86 -3.81
C LEU A 199 -23.70 -20.64 -2.38
N ALA A 200 -23.61 -19.41 -1.86
CA ALA A 200 -24.13 -19.08 -0.54
C ALA A 200 -25.66 -18.99 -0.49
N GLY A 201 -26.36 -19.06 -1.63
CA GLY A 201 -27.82 -18.95 -1.73
C GLY A 201 -28.34 -17.52 -1.93
N GLY A 202 -27.47 -16.61 -2.39
CA GLY A 202 -27.81 -15.21 -2.67
C GLY A 202 -27.73 -14.29 -1.44
N TRP A 203 -27.93 -12.99 -1.67
CA TRP A 203 -27.81 -11.96 -0.64
C TRP A 203 -28.76 -12.14 0.54
N ARG A 204 -29.95 -12.70 0.30
CA ARG A 204 -30.92 -12.98 1.37
C ARG A 204 -30.39 -14.04 2.33
N ALA A 205 -29.84 -15.13 1.79
CA ALA A 205 -29.25 -16.18 2.63
C ALA A 205 -28.03 -15.69 3.41
N VAL A 206 -27.21 -14.81 2.81
CA VAL A 206 -26.13 -14.11 3.52
C VAL A 206 -26.70 -13.29 4.67
N ALA A 207 -27.71 -12.46 4.41
CA ALA A 207 -28.30 -11.59 5.42
C ALA A 207 -28.99 -12.33 6.56
N ASP A 208 -29.58 -13.50 6.28
CA ASP A 208 -30.24 -14.33 7.29
C ASP A 208 -29.24 -15.09 8.20
N LYS A 209 -27.98 -15.27 7.76
CA LYS A 209 -26.98 -16.10 8.45
C LYS A 209 -25.86 -15.32 9.13
N VAL A 210 -25.52 -14.12 8.65
CA VAL A 210 -24.52 -13.27 9.32
C VAL A 210 -25.15 -12.56 10.51
N PRO A 211 -24.36 -12.18 11.54
CA PRO A 211 -24.87 -11.36 12.64
C PRO A 211 -25.47 -10.06 12.10
N ALA A 212 -26.59 -9.61 12.68
CA ALA A 212 -27.31 -8.42 12.20
C ALA A 212 -26.41 -7.17 12.17
N ASP A 213 -25.53 -7.02 13.16
CA ASP A 213 -24.60 -5.90 13.27
C ASP A 213 -23.63 -5.86 12.09
N HIS A 214 -23.27 -6.99 11.48
CA HIS A 214 -22.38 -7.04 10.31
C HIS A 214 -22.97 -6.33 9.08
N LEU A 215 -24.29 -6.11 9.04
CA LEU A 215 -24.98 -5.43 7.94
C LEU A 215 -25.38 -3.99 8.27
N THR A 216 -25.10 -3.52 9.47
CA THR A 216 -25.33 -2.12 9.84
C THR A 216 -24.12 -1.26 9.48
N LEU A 217 -24.34 0.02 9.22
CA LEU A 217 -23.29 0.95 8.78
C LEU A 217 -22.11 1.01 9.76
N LEU A 218 -22.40 0.97 11.05
CA LEU A 218 -21.40 1.09 12.12
C LEU A 218 -21.08 -0.26 12.78
N GLY A 219 -21.91 -1.29 12.61
CA GLY A 219 -21.79 -2.51 13.41
C GLY A 219 -21.80 -2.21 14.90
N GLU A 220 -20.95 -2.91 15.64
CA GLU A 220 -20.70 -2.64 17.07
C GLU A 220 -19.77 -1.43 17.30
N MET A 221 -19.26 -0.81 16.23
CA MET A 221 -18.31 0.29 16.33
C MET A 221 -19.00 1.60 16.70
N GLY A 222 -18.48 2.28 17.72
CA GLY A 222 -18.93 3.64 18.06
C GLY A 222 -18.63 4.64 16.92
N PRO A 223 -19.44 5.72 16.75
CA PRO A 223 -19.24 6.70 15.69
C PRO A 223 -17.83 7.31 15.64
N TRP A 224 -17.22 7.56 16.81
CA TRP A 224 -15.87 8.12 16.90
C TRP A 224 -14.78 7.14 16.45
N ALA A 225 -14.92 5.86 16.78
CA ALA A 225 -14.00 4.82 16.31
C ALA A 225 -14.14 4.65 14.79
N PHE A 226 -15.35 4.74 14.24
CA PHE A 226 -15.58 4.73 12.79
C PHE A 226 -14.93 5.91 12.10
N ILE A 227 -15.17 7.14 12.58
CA ILE A 227 -14.54 8.35 12.05
C ILE A 227 -13.02 8.22 12.13
N SER A 228 -12.49 7.71 13.24
CA SER A 228 -11.06 7.47 13.39
C SER A 228 -10.54 6.49 12.34
N LEU A 229 -11.17 5.33 12.16
CA LEU A 229 -10.73 4.32 11.19
C LEU A 229 -10.82 4.85 9.75
N PHE A 230 -11.90 5.56 9.42
CA PHE A 230 -12.06 6.24 8.13
C PHE A 230 -10.92 7.23 7.86
N LEU A 231 -10.60 8.08 8.85
CA LEU A 231 -9.50 9.03 8.74
C LEU A 231 -8.13 8.34 8.72
N THR A 232 -7.98 7.20 9.39
CA THR A 232 -6.76 6.40 9.35
C THR A 232 -6.53 5.85 7.94
N PHE A 233 -7.56 5.36 7.26
CA PHE A 233 -7.44 4.95 5.85
C PHE A 233 -7.24 6.13 4.90
N LEU A 234 -7.84 7.29 5.20
CA LEU A 234 -7.65 8.52 4.43
C LEU A 234 -6.22 9.03 4.55
N LEU A 235 -5.66 9.12 5.76
CA LEU A 235 -4.38 9.80 6.01
C LEU A 235 -3.19 8.83 5.95
N GLY A 236 -3.37 7.59 6.41
CA GLY A 236 -2.28 6.66 6.74
C GLY A 236 -1.31 6.39 5.60
N GLU A 237 -1.84 6.19 4.39
CA GLU A 237 -1.02 6.04 3.18
C GLU A 237 -1.11 7.22 2.22
N THR A 238 -1.55 8.40 2.66
CA THR A 238 -1.56 9.56 1.77
C THR A 238 -0.11 9.96 1.46
N LEU A 239 0.20 10.04 0.16
CA LEU A 239 1.49 10.48 -0.38
C LEU A 239 2.70 9.63 0.09
N VAL A 240 2.50 8.34 0.34
CA VAL A 240 3.60 7.41 0.65
C VAL A 240 4.53 7.19 -0.55
N PRO A 241 5.76 6.70 -0.35
CA PRO A 241 6.77 6.67 -1.40
C PRO A 241 6.33 6.01 -2.72
N PRO A 242 5.70 4.80 -2.73
CA PRO A 242 5.32 4.17 -3.99
C PRO A 242 4.21 4.89 -4.75
N TYR A 243 3.31 5.58 -4.05
CA TYR A 243 2.24 6.36 -4.69
C TYR A 243 2.78 7.67 -5.24
N VAL A 244 3.64 8.39 -4.50
CA VAL A 244 4.28 9.60 -5.03
C VAL A 244 5.19 9.28 -6.22
N GLN A 245 5.89 8.14 -6.20
CA GLN A 245 6.62 7.65 -7.38
C GLN A 245 5.72 7.53 -8.60
N ARG A 246 4.51 6.96 -8.45
CA ARG A 246 3.51 6.87 -9.52
C ARG A 246 2.92 8.21 -9.93
N LEU A 247 2.93 9.22 -9.06
CA LEU A 247 2.61 10.58 -9.48
C LEU A 247 3.71 11.18 -10.38
N MET A 248 4.94 10.67 -10.31
CA MET A 248 6.10 11.16 -11.05
C MET A 248 6.35 10.44 -12.39
N ILE A 249 5.72 9.29 -12.65
CA ILE A 249 5.94 8.50 -13.88
C ILE A 249 5.11 8.98 -15.09
N GLY A 250 4.12 9.85 -14.86
CA GLY A 250 3.22 10.32 -15.91
C GLY A 250 3.89 11.34 -16.84
N ARG A 251 3.57 11.25 -18.15
CA ARG A 251 4.08 12.16 -19.19
C ARG A 251 3.64 13.62 -19.06
N SER A 252 2.56 13.87 -18.30
CA SER A 252 2.16 15.21 -17.91
C SER A 252 1.28 15.16 -16.66
N ALA A 253 1.26 16.27 -15.90
CA ALA A 253 0.46 16.35 -14.68
C ALA A 253 -1.04 16.09 -14.93
N GLY A 254 -1.58 16.46 -16.09
CA GLY A 254 -2.97 16.16 -16.45
C GLY A 254 -3.23 14.67 -16.66
N HIS A 255 -2.27 13.94 -17.25
CA HIS A 255 -2.38 12.48 -17.38
C HIS A 255 -2.27 11.79 -16.02
N THR A 256 -1.33 12.25 -15.18
CA THR A 256 -1.18 11.77 -13.80
C THR A 256 -2.48 11.99 -13.03
N ALA A 257 -2.98 13.22 -12.95
CA ALA A 257 -4.20 13.57 -12.23
C ALA A 257 -5.40 12.74 -12.69
N ARG A 258 -5.58 12.58 -14.01
CA ARG A 258 -6.68 11.78 -14.55
C ARG A 258 -6.54 10.28 -14.22
N GLY A 259 -5.34 9.72 -14.33
CA GLY A 259 -5.09 8.31 -13.97
C GLY A 259 -5.32 8.05 -12.49
N THR A 260 -4.82 8.93 -11.63
CA THR A 260 -5.06 8.88 -10.17
C THR A 260 -6.55 9.02 -9.85
N LEU A 261 -7.28 9.90 -10.55
CA LEU A 261 -8.74 10.06 -10.35
C LEU A 261 -9.49 8.77 -10.69
N TRP A 262 -9.19 8.15 -11.84
CA TRP A 262 -9.78 6.87 -12.22
C TRP A 262 -9.49 5.79 -11.19
N SER A 263 -8.28 5.79 -10.61
CA SER A 263 -7.87 4.84 -9.56
C SER A 263 -8.72 5.00 -8.30
N GLY A 264 -8.92 6.24 -7.83
CA GLY A 264 -9.76 6.52 -6.67
C GLY A 264 -11.25 6.25 -6.88
N LEU A 265 -11.75 6.42 -8.10
CA LEU A 265 -13.13 6.06 -8.44
C LEU A 265 -13.32 4.55 -8.52
N PHE A 266 -12.34 3.82 -9.06
CA PHE A 266 -12.36 2.36 -9.14
C PHE A 266 -12.24 1.69 -7.76
N SER A 267 -11.51 2.28 -6.82
CA SER A 267 -11.34 1.69 -5.48
C SER A 267 -12.65 1.59 -4.69
N VAL A 268 -13.63 2.47 -4.93
CA VAL A 268 -14.94 2.44 -4.25
C VAL A 268 -15.69 1.12 -4.47
N PRO A 269 -16.07 0.74 -5.72
CA PRO A 269 -16.72 -0.54 -5.96
C PRO A 269 -15.78 -1.71 -5.65
N PHE A 270 -14.48 -1.58 -5.88
CA PHE A 270 -13.54 -2.66 -5.61
C PHE A 270 -13.50 -3.05 -4.13
N PHE A 271 -13.45 -2.08 -3.21
CA PHE A 271 -13.48 -2.37 -1.76
C PHE A 271 -14.83 -2.89 -1.28
N ALA A 272 -15.94 -2.49 -1.91
CA ALA A 272 -17.23 -3.09 -1.63
C ALA A 272 -17.24 -4.59 -2.02
N ILE A 273 -16.68 -4.91 -3.19
CA ILE A 273 -16.58 -6.29 -3.68
C ILE A 273 -15.64 -7.12 -2.81
N SER A 274 -14.42 -6.64 -2.53
CA SER A 274 -13.45 -7.40 -1.73
C SER A 274 -13.92 -7.59 -0.29
N GLY A 275 -14.64 -6.61 0.27
CA GLY A 275 -15.24 -6.72 1.59
C GLY A 275 -16.40 -7.73 1.62
N ALA A 276 -17.31 -7.66 0.64
CA ALA A 276 -18.44 -8.59 0.53
C ALA A 276 -18.02 -10.06 0.48
N ILE A 277 -16.85 -10.37 -0.07
CA ILE A 277 -16.27 -11.72 -0.04
C ILE A 277 -16.13 -12.23 1.41
N GLY A 278 -15.79 -11.36 2.36
CA GLY A 278 -15.74 -11.67 3.80
C GLY A 278 -17.09 -12.11 4.36
N LEU A 279 -18.19 -11.42 4.01
CA LEU A 279 -19.55 -11.81 4.45
C LEU A 279 -19.97 -13.16 3.86
N VAL A 280 -19.68 -13.38 2.59
CA VAL A 280 -20.02 -14.64 1.90
C VAL A 280 -19.21 -15.78 2.50
N ALA A 281 -17.92 -15.57 2.76
CA ALA A 281 -17.08 -16.57 3.44
C ALA A 281 -17.60 -16.88 4.86
N LEU A 282 -17.97 -15.87 5.65
CA LEU A 282 -18.57 -16.05 6.99
C LEU A 282 -19.86 -16.88 6.93
N THR A 283 -20.68 -16.63 5.92
CA THR A 283 -21.95 -17.36 5.70
C THR A 283 -21.72 -18.85 5.42
N MET A 284 -20.62 -19.18 4.73
CA MET A 284 -20.30 -20.55 4.30
C MET A 284 -19.43 -21.31 5.32
N ALA A 285 -18.56 -20.61 6.05
CA ALA A 285 -17.60 -21.17 6.99
C ALA A 285 -17.38 -20.22 8.18
N PRO A 286 -18.25 -20.24 9.20
CA PRO A 286 -18.20 -19.28 10.32
C PRO A 286 -16.95 -19.43 11.20
N ASP A 287 -16.39 -20.64 11.31
CA ASP A 287 -15.19 -20.93 12.11
C ASP A 287 -13.87 -20.80 11.33
N LEU A 288 -13.93 -20.27 10.10
CA LEU A 288 -12.74 -20.07 9.25
C LEU A 288 -11.81 -19.02 9.87
N ASP A 289 -10.48 -19.21 9.75
CA ASP A 289 -9.53 -18.11 9.99
C ASP A 289 -9.88 -16.94 9.06
N PRO A 290 -10.26 -15.75 9.57
CA PRO A 290 -10.69 -14.64 8.74
C PRO A 290 -9.68 -14.22 7.66
N ASN A 291 -8.38 -14.42 7.87
CA ASN A 291 -7.35 -14.12 6.86
C ASN A 291 -7.47 -15.01 5.61
N LEU A 292 -8.14 -16.16 5.74
CA LEU A 292 -8.44 -17.08 4.66
C LEU A 292 -9.75 -16.78 3.94
N ALA A 293 -10.54 -15.77 4.33
CA ALA A 293 -11.86 -15.50 3.75
C ALA A 293 -11.84 -15.42 2.21
N LEU A 294 -10.96 -14.60 1.64
CA LEU A 294 -10.81 -14.50 0.18
C LEU A 294 -10.25 -15.80 -0.43
N PRO A 295 -9.10 -16.33 0.01
CA PRO A 295 -8.57 -17.60 -0.50
C PRO A 295 -9.57 -18.76 -0.45
N TYR A 296 -10.34 -18.87 0.63
CA TYR A 296 -11.39 -19.87 0.80
C TYR A 296 -12.47 -19.71 -0.25
N LEU A 297 -13.01 -18.50 -0.44
CA LEU A 297 -14.07 -18.31 -1.42
C LEU A 297 -13.58 -18.55 -2.86
N VAL A 298 -12.34 -18.16 -3.18
CA VAL A 298 -11.68 -18.53 -4.45
C VAL A 298 -11.62 -20.05 -4.62
N GLN A 299 -11.27 -20.78 -3.55
CA GLN A 299 -11.16 -22.23 -3.58
C GLN A 299 -12.50 -22.94 -3.81
N GLN A 300 -13.57 -22.44 -3.19
CA GLN A 300 -14.91 -23.04 -3.25
C GLN A 300 -15.70 -22.61 -4.50
N ALA A 301 -15.64 -21.33 -4.86
CA ALA A 301 -16.52 -20.74 -5.88
C ALA A 301 -16.01 -20.90 -7.31
N LEU A 302 -14.70 -20.86 -7.52
CA LEU A 302 -14.17 -20.83 -8.88
C LEU A 302 -14.02 -22.24 -9.48
N PRO A 303 -14.49 -22.45 -10.72
CA PRO A 303 -14.29 -23.71 -11.43
C PRO A 303 -12.80 -23.93 -11.74
N VAL A 304 -12.48 -25.18 -12.09
CA VAL A 304 -11.14 -25.58 -12.49
C VAL A 304 -10.63 -24.70 -13.64
N GLY A 305 -9.35 -24.35 -13.57
CA GLY A 305 -8.66 -23.47 -14.50
C GLY A 305 -8.81 -22.01 -14.14
N LEU A 306 -10.05 -21.52 -13.98
CA LEU A 306 -10.29 -20.14 -13.53
C LEU A 306 -9.77 -19.93 -12.10
N ARG A 307 -9.94 -20.94 -11.23
CA ARG A 307 -9.35 -20.95 -9.90
C ARG A 307 -7.83 -20.80 -9.95
N GLY A 308 -7.15 -21.62 -10.75
CA GLY A 308 -5.70 -21.50 -10.97
C GLY A 308 -5.27 -20.10 -11.44
N LEU A 309 -6.02 -19.51 -12.39
CA LEU A 309 -5.75 -18.17 -12.92
C LEU A 309 -5.93 -17.07 -11.86
N VAL A 310 -7.02 -17.10 -11.09
CA VAL A 310 -7.28 -16.10 -10.04
C VAL A 310 -6.30 -16.24 -8.88
N VAL A 311 -5.96 -17.46 -8.46
CA VAL A 311 -4.91 -17.67 -7.44
C VAL A 311 -3.57 -17.12 -7.92
N ALA A 312 -3.20 -17.36 -9.19
CA ALA A 312 -2.00 -16.78 -9.76
C ALA A 312 -2.06 -15.25 -9.80
N GLY A 313 -3.23 -14.68 -10.15
CA GLY A 313 -3.47 -13.23 -10.09
C GLY A 313 -3.28 -12.66 -8.69
N ILE A 314 -3.80 -13.33 -7.66
CA ILE A 314 -3.66 -12.92 -6.25
C ILE A 314 -2.19 -12.95 -5.84
N ILE A 315 -1.47 -14.04 -6.11
CA ILE A 315 -0.03 -14.13 -5.82
C ILE A 315 0.72 -13.01 -6.55
N ALA A 316 0.43 -12.81 -7.83
CA ALA A 316 1.11 -11.83 -8.66
C ALA A 316 0.83 -10.38 -8.21
N VAL A 317 -0.40 -10.03 -7.82
CA VAL A 317 -0.71 -8.67 -7.34
C VAL A 317 -0.11 -8.39 -5.97
N VAL A 318 -0.10 -9.39 -5.08
CA VAL A 318 0.53 -9.26 -3.76
C VAL A 318 2.02 -9.04 -3.94
N MET A 319 2.64 -9.74 -4.89
CA MET A 319 4.02 -9.50 -5.30
C MET A 319 4.23 -8.09 -5.88
N SER A 320 3.38 -7.63 -6.79
CA SER A 320 3.48 -6.27 -7.35
C SER A 320 3.40 -5.17 -6.29
N SER A 321 2.49 -5.29 -5.34
CA SER A 321 2.42 -4.40 -4.20
C SER A 321 3.73 -4.48 -3.40
N ALA A 322 4.21 -5.68 -3.08
CA ALA A 322 5.49 -5.85 -2.38
C ALA A 322 6.66 -5.20 -3.14
N ASP A 323 6.72 -5.36 -4.46
CA ASP A 323 7.76 -4.79 -5.32
C ASP A 323 7.72 -3.25 -5.31
N SER A 324 6.52 -2.68 -5.28
CA SER A 324 6.30 -1.25 -5.20
C SER A 324 6.85 -0.67 -3.90
N PHE A 325 6.57 -1.32 -2.77
CA PHE A 325 7.08 -0.90 -1.46
C PHE A 325 8.57 -1.18 -1.31
N LEU A 326 9.11 -2.27 -1.87
CA LEU A 326 10.55 -2.50 -1.96
C LEU A 326 11.24 -1.40 -2.76
N ASN A 327 10.74 -1.06 -3.95
CA ASN A 327 11.27 0.03 -4.77
C ASN A 327 11.19 1.38 -4.04
N GLY A 328 10.05 1.67 -3.40
CA GLY A 328 9.87 2.85 -2.57
C GLY A 328 10.91 2.95 -1.45
N ALA A 329 11.11 1.86 -0.70
CA ALA A 329 12.10 1.78 0.37
C ALA A 329 13.53 1.91 -0.14
N ALA A 330 13.87 1.25 -1.26
CA ALA A 330 15.18 1.35 -1.87
C ALA A 330 15.52 2.77 -2.28
N VAL A 331 14.56 3.47 -2.90
CA VAL A 331 14.73 4.87 -3.28
C VAL A 331 14.84 5.77 -2.04
N CYS A 332 14.00 5.57 -1.03
CA CYS A 332 14.11 6.31 0.23
C CYS A 332 15.47 6.10 0.92
N LEU A 333 15.93 4.86 1.06
CA LEU A 333 17.21 4.60 1.73
C LEU A 333 18.39 5.13 0.91
N THR A 334 18.42 4.87 -0.39
CA THR A 334 19.53 5.29 -1.26
C THR A 334 19.54 6.80 -1.46
N SER A 335 18.47 7.35 -2.01
CA SER A 335 18.41 8.72 -2.49
C SER A 335 18.19 9.69 -1.34
N ASP A 336 17.49 9.31 -0.28
CA ASP A 336 17.11 10.27 0.77
C ASP A 336 17.96 10.16 2.03
N VAL A 337 18.50 8.98 2.33
CA VAL A 337 19.30 8.77 3.55
C VAL A 337 20.79 8.67 3.26
N VAL A 338 21.20 7.68 2.47
CA VAL A 338 22.61 7.32 2.32
C VAL A 338 23.36 8.31 1.42
N LEU A 339 22.89 8.55 0.19
CA LEU A 339 23.59 9.45 -0.74
C LEU A 339 23.75 10.88 -0.19
N PRO A 340 22.72 11.50 0.44
CA PRO A 340 22.89 12.82 1.05
C PRO A 340 23.85 12.82 2.26
N ALA A 341 24.04 11.69 2.94
CA ALA A 341 24.98 11.56 4.05
C ALA A 341 26.43 11.35 3.59
N MET A 342 26.64 10.86 2.37
CA MET A 342 27.97 10.62 1.82
C MET A 342 28.67 11.90 1.38
N ARG A 343 29.99 11.94 1.59
CA ARG A 343 30.85 13.04 1.10
C ARG A 343 31.23 12.88 -0.38
N ASN A 344 31.39 11.64 -0.83
CA ASN A 344 31.80 11.32 -2.19
C ASN A 344 30.64 10.66 -2.95
N PRO A 345 30.33 11.11 -4.18
CA PRO A 345 29.24 10.53 -4.97
C PRO A 345 29.58 9.09 -5.40
N LEU A 346 28.63 8.18 -5.24
CA LEU A 346 28.73 6.81 -5.75
C LEU A 346 28.55 6.80 -7.28
N SER A 347 29.29 5.93 -7.96
CA SER A 347 29.01 5.60 -9.37
C SER A 347 27.59 5.04 -9.54
N GLU A 348 27.02 5.13 -10.73
CA GLU A 348 25.67 4.59 -11.02
C GLU A 348 25.54 3.11 -10.62
N ARG A 349 26.57 2.31 -10.92
CA ARG A 349 26.64 0.90 -10.49
C ARG A 349 26.64 0.75 -8.96
N GLY A 350 27.32 1.64 -8.25
CA GLY A 350 27.34 1.66 -6.79
C GLY A 350 25.98 2.02 -6.19
N GLN A 351 25.28 3.01 -6.78
CA GLN A 351 23.93 3.40 -6.36
C GLN A 351 22.92 2.27 -6.57
N LEU A 352 23.00 1.57 -7.71
CA LEU A 352 22.17 0.38 -7.94
C LEU A 352 22.45 -0.72 -6.93
N ARG A 353 23.72 -1.05 -6.63
CA ARG A 353 24.04 -2.04 -5.58
C ARG A 353 23.51 -1.66 -4.22
N LEU A 354 23.55 -0.37 -3.88
CA LEU A 354 22.97 0.15 -2.64
C LEU A 354 21.45 -0.02 -2.62
N ALA A 355 20.75 0.24 -3.73
CA ALA A 355 19.30 0.00 -3.84
C ALA A 355 18.95 -1.48 -3.63
N LYS A 356 19.77 -2.38 -4.19
CA LYS A 356 19.62 -3.83 -3.98
C LYS A 356 19.83 -4.23 -2.51
N GLY A 357 20.83 -3.65 -1.84
CA GLY A 357 21.05 -3.84 -0.40
C GLY A 357 19.91 -3.29 0.45
N ALA A 358 19.32 -2.16 0.05
CA ALA A 358 18.15 -1.59 0.70
C ALA A 358 16.93 -2.52 0.65
N ASN A 359 16.66 -3.14 -0.51
CA ASN A 359 15.60 -4.15 -0.64
C ASN A 359 15.77 -5.31 0.34
N LEU A 360 17.00 -5.79 0.54
CA LEU A 360 17.28 -6.85 1.50
C LEU A 360 16.96 -6.42 2.95
N ILE A 361 17.39 -5.23 3.34
CA ILE A 361 17.09 -4.67 4.67
C ILE A 361 15.57 -4.53 4.86
N THR A 362 14.87 -3.96 3.88
CA THR A 362 13.42 -3.80 3.91
C THR A 362 12.71 -5.14 4.01
N GLY A 363 13.16 -6.17 3.27
CA GLY A 363 12.57 -7.50 3.32
C GLY A 363 12.75 -8.20 4.67
N ILE A 364 13.91 -8.04 5.32
CA ILE A 364 14.14 -8.55 6.68
C ILE A 364 13.18 -7.88 7.67
N LEU A 365 13.04 -6.55 7.60
CA LEU A 365 12.09 -5.82 8.45
C LEU A 365 10.64 -6.23 8.16
N ALA A 366 10.28 -6.45 6.90
CA ALA A 366 8.96 -6.93 6.50
C ALA A 366 8.62 -8.30 7.10
N ILE A 367 9.57 -9.24 7.13
CA ILE A 367 9.39 -10.53 7.80
C ILE A 367 9.09 -10.32 9.29
N VAL A 368 9.82 -9.43 9.96
CA VAL A 368 9.57 -9.12 11.38
C VAL A 368 8.14 -8.60 11.59
N PHE A 369 7.65 -7.69 10.74
CA PHE A 369 6.26 -7.23 10.80
C PHE A 369 5.26 -8.38 10.59
N ALA A 370 5.48 -9.22 9.57
CA ALA A 370 4.59 -10.30 9.18
C ALA A 370 4.46 -11.40 10.24
N ILE A 371 5.52 -11.67 11.02
CA ILE A 371 5.49 -12.67 12.10
C ILE A 371 4.97 -12.08 13.42
N SER A 372 5.07 -10.75 13.59
CA SER A 372 4.72 -10.08 14.85
C SER A 372 3.24 -9.71 14.94
N ILE A 373 2.55 -9.55 13.81
CA ILE A 373 1.15 -9.14 13.76
C ILE A 373 0.38 -10.13 12.89
N LYS A 374 -0.61 -10.82 13.48
CA LYS A 374 -1.37 -11.88 12.80
C LYS A 374 -2.32 -11.36 11.71
N SER A 375 -2.93 -10.20 11.94
CA SER A 375 -3.89 -9.60 11.00
C SER A 375 -3.16 -8.89 9.87
N VAL A 376 -3.45 -9.26 8.62
CA VAL A 376 -2.86 -8.62 7.44
C VAL A 376 -3.18 -7.12 7.41
N LEU A 377 -4.44 -6.75 7.67
CA LEU A 377 -4.80 -5.32 7.73
C LEU A 377 -4.22 -4.62 8.96
N GLY A 378 -4.07 -5.33 10.07
CA GLY A 378 -3.43 -4.82 11.28
C GLY A 378 -1.98 -4.39 11.04
N ILE A 379 -1.22 -5.13 10.23
CA ILE A 379 0.13 -4.74 9.81
C ILE A 379 0.11 -3.39 9.08
N LEU A 380 -0.83 -3.21 8.13
CA LEU A 380 -1.02 -1.96 7.39
C LEU A 380 -1.26 -0.79 8.34
N LEU A 381 -2.27 -0.92 9.21
CA LEU A 381 -2.65 0.14 10.16
C LEU A 381 -1.48 0.51 11.08
N TYR A 382 -0.71 -0.47 11.55
CA TYR A 382 0.48 -0.20 12.34
C TYR A 382 1.53 0.58 11.54
N ALA A 383 1.81 0.17 10.30
CA ALA A 383 2.80 0.82 9.43
C ALA A 383 2.49 2.31 9.19
N TYR A 384 1.22 2.70 9.15
CA TYR A 384 0.80 4.09 8.91
C TYR A 384 1.31 5.07 9.98
N ASN A 385 1.54 4.59 11.20
CA ASN A 385 2.06 5.39 12.31
C ASN A 385 3.49 5.91 12.05
N PHE A 386 4.24 5.27 11.15
CA PHE A 386 5.56 5.76 10.74
C PHE A 386 5.48 6.89 9.72
N TRP A 387 4.36 7.09 9.04
CA TRP A 387 4.28 8.03 7.92
C TRP A 387 3.39 9.22 8.20
N ALA A 388 2.09 9.00 8.37
CA ALA A 388 1.12 10.09 8.39
C ALA A 388 1.37 11.08 9.53
N PRO A 389 1.59 10.65 10.79
CA PRO A 389 1.87 11.58 11.89
C PRO A 389 3.16 12.38 11.73
N VAL A 390 4.13 11.88 10.95
CA VAL A 390 5.50 12.43 10.91
C VAL A 390 5.71 13.30 9.68
N ILE A 391 5.23 12.86 8.52
CA ILE A 391 5.61 13.40 7.21
C ILE A 391 4.45 14.12 6.52
N LEU A 392 3.20 13.67 6.70
CA LEU A 392 2.10 14.08 5.85
C LEU A 392 1.78 15.58 5.90
N PRO A 393 1.62 16.24 7.08
CA PRO A 393 1.26 17.66 7.08
C PRO A 393 2.32 18.58 6.43
N PRO A 394 3.62 18.44 6.74
CA PRO A 394 4.66 19.21 6.05
C PRO A 394 4.74 18.86 4.56
N LEU A 395 4.59 17.58 4.18
CA LEU A 395 4.61 17.20 2.77
C LEU A 395 3.48 17.84 1.96
N VAL A 396 2.25 17.84 2.50
CA VAL A 396 1.12 18.57 1.90
C VAL A 396 1.46 20.05 1.79
N ALA A 397 1.97 20.67 2.86
CA ALA A 397 2.36 22.08 2.85
C ALA A 397 3.41 22.40 1.77
N ALA A 398 4.39 21.51 1.55
CA ALA A 398 5.39 21.64 0.49
C ALA A 398 4.75 21.68 -0.91
N PHE A 399 3.73 20.85 -1.20
CA PHE A 399 2.97 20.92 -2.45
C PHE A 399 2.22 22.24 -2.64
N PHE A 400 1.76 22.85 -1.54
CA PHE A 400 1.20 24.21 -1.57
C PHE A 400 2.26 25.31 -1.60
N GLY A 401 3.56 24.98 -1.58
CA GLY A 401 4.67 25.93 -1.67
C GLY A 401 5.01 26.58 -0.34
N THR A 402 4.47 26.05 0.74
CA THR A 402 4.87 26.44 2.08
C THR A 402 6.24 25.86 2.39
N ARG A 403 7.20 26.75 2.62
CA ARG A 403 8.53 26.43 3.14
C ARG A 403 8.61 26.77 4.63
N ALA A 404 9.48 26.07 5.34
CA ALA A 404 9.79 26.30 6.74
C ALA A 404 11.23 25.87 7.02
N GLY A 405 11.83 26.38 8.10
CA GLY A 405 13.15 25.94 8.53
C GLY A 405 13.15 24.47 8.96
N ALA A 406 14.30 23.80 8.85
CA ALA A 406 14.47 22.40 9.26
C ALA A 406 14.07 22.15 10.73
N GLY A 407 14.31 23.12 11.62
CA GLY A 407 13.90 23.04 13.02
C GLY A 407 12.37 22.95 13.22
N VAL A 408 11.60 23.70 12.42
CA VAL A 408 10.12 23.64 12.45
C VAL A 408 9.64 22.26 11.99
N PHE A 409 10.21 21.75 10.90
CA PHE A 409 9.91 20.40 10.41
C PHE A 409 10.22 19.32 11.46
N LEU A 410 11.41 19.36 12.08
CA LEU A 410 11.82 18.36 13.07
C LEU A 410 10.96 18.41 14.33
N ALA A 411 10.62 19.62 14.80
CA ALA A 411 9.70 19.79 15.93
C ALA A 411 8.31 19.22 15.63
N ALA A 412 7.78 19.48 14.43
CA ALA A 412 6.49 18.95 14.01
C ALA A 412 6.50 17.41 13.88
N ALA A 413 7.55 16.85 13.27
CA ALA A 413 7.76 15.42 13.15
C ALA A 413 7.82 14.73 14.53
N ALA A 414 8.58 15.31 15.48
CA ALA A 414 8.67 14.81 16.84
C ALA A 414 7.34 14.92 17.59
N ALA A 415 6.61 16.04 17.44
CA ALA A 415 5.30 16.23 18.03
C ALA A 415 4.27 15.23 17.51
N GLY A 416 4.30 14.92 16.21
CA GLY A 416 3.42 13.92 15.63
C GLY A 416 3.68 12.51 16.13
N LEU A 417 4.95 12.09 16.09
CA LEU A 417 5.33 10.77 16.63
C LEU A 417 5.04 10.65 18.12
N GLY A 418 5.43 11.67 18.91
CA GLY A 418 5.19 11.71 20.35
C GLY A 418 3.70 11.72 20.69
N GLY A 419 2.89 12.48 19.96
CA GLY A 419 1.44 12.50 20.11
C GLY A 419 0.80 11.13 19.84
N THR A 420 1.20 10.45 18.76
CA THR A 420 0.74 9.10 18.45
C THR A 420 1.12 8.09 19.52
N VAL A 421 2.38 8.07 19.97
CA VAL A 421 2.85 7.13 20.99
C VAL A 421 2.17 7.39 22.33
N LEU A 422 2.09 8.66 22.77
CA LEU A 422 1.42 9.01 24.02
C LEU A 422 -0.05 8.60 24.00
N TRP A 423 -0.74 8.80 22.88
CA TRP A 423 -2.16 8.43 22.76
C TRP A 423 -2.38 6.92 22.78
N ASN A 424 -1.65 6.17 21.96
CA ASN A 424 -1.85 4.73 21.82
C ASN A 424 -1.29 3.95 23.02
N VAL A 425 -0.08 4.29 23.47
CA VAL A 425 0.63 3.53 24.52
C VAL A 425 0.41 4.14 25.90
N GLY A 426 0.47 5.47 26.02
CA GLY A 426 0.35 6.15 27.31
C GLY A 426 -1.08 6.22 27.83
N LEU A 427 -2.04 6.49 26.95
CA LEU A 427 -3.45 6.67 27.30
C LEU A 427 -4.34 5.48 26.92
N GLY A 428 -3.82 4.49 26.19
CA GLY A 428 -4.56 3.30 25.79
C GLY A 428 -5.65 3.55 24.74
N ALA A 429 -5.43 4.49 23.81
CA ALA A 429 -6.36 4.85 22.73
C ALA A 429 -7.80 5.13 23.20
N PRO A 430 -8.02 6.19 24.02
CA PRO A 430 -9.33 6.51 24.59
C PRO A 430 -10.43 6.59 23.52
N GLY A 431 -11.57 5.95 23.78
CA GLY A 431 -12.74 5.97 22.89
C GLY A 431 -12.54 5.22 21.58
N GLY A 432 -11.50 4.38 21.45
CA GLY A 432 -11.19 3.63 20.24
C GLY A 432 -10.66 4.51 19.09
N VAL A 433 -10.20 5.72 19.42
CA VAL A 433 -9.60 6.64 18.45
C VAL A 433 -8.13 6.30 18.29
N ASP A 434 -7.70 6.09 17.05
CA ASP A 434 -6.33 5.80 16.69
C ASP A 434 -5.43 7.04 16.90
N GLY A 435 -4.31 6.84 17.59
CA GLY A 435 -3.30 7.85 17.86
C GLY A 435 -2.65 8.43 16.59
N LEU A 436 -2.81 7.79 15.42
CA LEU A 436 -2.42 8.36 14.14
C LEU A 436 -3.11 9.71 13.89
N ILE A 437 -4.41 9.82 14.17
CA ILE A 437 -5.19 11.05 13.93
C ILE A 437 -4.67 12.17 14.84
N ILE A 438 -4.43 11.83 16.10
CA ILE A 438 -3.91 12.74 17.11
C ILE A 438 -2.51 13.21 16.73
N GLY A 439 -1.63 12.29 16.32
CA GLY A 439 -0.28 12.64 15.87
C GLY A 439 -0.28 13.52 14.63
N VAL A 440 -1.13 13.24 13.63
CA VAL A 440 -1.29 14.13 12.47
C VAL A 440 -1.73 15.54 12.92
N GLY A 441 -2.67 15.64 13.86
CA GLY A 441 -3.11 16.90 14.45
C GLY A 441 -1.99 17.64 15.20
N CYS A 442 -1.24 16.95 16.07
CA CYS A 442 -0.10 17.50 16.79
C CYS A 442 0.99 18.02 15.83
N ASN A 443 1.31 17.25 14.80
CA ASN A 443 2.27 17.65 13.79
C ASN A 443 1.80 18.91 13.04
N ALA A 444 0.57 18.89 12.52
CA ALA A 444 0.01 20.04 11.80
C ALA A 444 0.01 21.31 12.67
N LEU A 445 -0.41 21.19 13.93
CA LEU A 445 -0.43 22.30 14.88
C LEU A 445 0.98 22.89 15.09
N VAL A 446 1.96 22.05 15.42
CA VAL A 446 3.34 22.50 15.68
C VAL A 446 3.99 23.04 14.41
N PHE A 447 3.74 22.44 13.25
CA PHE A 447 4.26 22.91 11.97
C PHE A 447 3.76 24.32 11.64
N TRP A 448 2.44 24.56 11.73
CA TRP A 448 1.86 25.86 11.41
C TRP A 448 2.22 26.92 12.44
N LEU A 449 2.17 26.62 13.74
CA LEU A 449 2.63 27.55 14.78
C LEU A 449 4.11 27.89 14.60
N GLY A 450 4.95 26.89 14.42
CA GLY A 450 6.38 27.08 14.18
C GLY A 450 6.64 27.95 12.95
N LYS A 451 5.93 27.70 11.85
CA LYS A 451 6.00 28.53 10.64
C LYS A 451 5.60 29.99 10.89
N PHE A 452 4.49 30.24 11.60
CA PHE A 452 4.03 31.61 11.87
C PHE A 452 4.99 32.38 12.79
N LEU A 453 5.60 31.68 13.76
CA LEU A 453 6.57 32.26 14.69
C LEU A 453 7.94 32.48 14.04
N SER A 454 8.36 31.56 13.16
CA SER A 454 9.56 31.72 12.34
C SER A 454 9.28 32.70 11.20
N ARG A 455 9.46 34.00 11.43
CA ARG A 455 9.43 35.06 10.39
C ARG A 455 10.61 34.94 9.40
N ALA A 456 10.86 33.76 8.82
CA ALA A 456 11.83 33.60 7.75
C ALA A 456 11.19 33.98 6.40
N PRO A 457 11.85 34.78 5.53
CA PRO A 457 11.30 35.17 4.25
C PRO A 457 11.06 33.94 3.35
N ALA A 458 10.01 34.04 2.52
CA ALA A 458 9.53 33.01 1.60
C ALA A 458 10.56 32.51 0.57
#